data_AF-A0A3Q3VQZ1-F1
#
_entry.id   AF-A0A3Q3VQZ1-F1
#
_cell.length_a   1.000
_cell.length_b   1.000
_cell.length_c   1.000
_cell.angle_alpha   90.00
_cell.angle_beta   90.00
_cell.angle_gamma   90.00
#
_symmetry.space_group_name_H-M   'P 1'
#
loop_
_entity.id
_entity.type
_entity.pdbx_description
1 polymer ?
#
loop_
_entity_poly.entity_id
_entity_poly.type
_entity_poly.pdbx_seq_one_letter_code
_entity_poly.pdbx_strand_id
1 'polypeptide(L)'
;MDGAENRSDGSTDVVAGVTVNRTGSGDGDYQLVQHEVLCSLKNSYEVLEFLGRGTFGQVVKCWKWGTNEVVAIKILKNHPSYARQGPTE
;
A
#
# COMPACT_ATOMS: atom_id res chain seq x y z
N MET A 1 7.03 -38.67 3.23
CA MET A 1 5.67 -38.15 3.40
C MET A 1 5.77 -36.73 3.94
N ASP A 2 6.17 -35.85 3.03
CA ASP A 2 5.53 -34.57 2.68
C ASP A 2 4.77 -33.81 3.76
N GLY A 3 5.20 -32.58 4.00
CA GLY A 3 4.43 -31.60 4.74
C GLY A 3 5.18 -30.30 4.95
N ALA A 4 5.65 -29.66 3.87
CA ALA A 4 6.12 -28.28 3.94
C ALA A 4 4.93 -27.37 4.31
N GLU A 5 4.88 -26.95 5.58
CA GLU A 5 3.93 -25.95 6.07
C GLU A 5 4.35 -24.57 5.55
N ASN A 6 4.02 -24.31 4.29
CA ASN A 6 4.09 -22.98 3.71
C ASN A 6 2.71 -22.34 3.80
N ARG A 7 2.49 -21.44 4.77
CA ARG A 7 1.55 -20.31 4.64
C ARG A 7 1.99 -19.15 5.52
N SER A 8 3.02 -18.44 5.08
CA SER A 8 3.36 -17.11 5.58
C SER A 8 3.57 -16.18 4.39
N ASP A 9 2.57 -16.03 3.52
CA ASP A 9 2.54 -14.91 2.57
C ASP A 9 1.60 -13.84 3.11
N GLY A 10 2.01 -13.22 4.22
CA GLY A 10 1.51 -11.92 4.61
C GLY A 10 2.25 -10.85 3.83
N SER A 11 2.21 -10.91 2.49
CA SER A 11 2.83 -9.90 1.62
C SER A 11 2.07 -8.59 1.77
N THR A 12 2.49 -7.79 2.76
CA THR A 12 2.05 -6.39 2.86
C THR A 12 2.72 -5.63 1.72
N ASP A 13 2.03 -5.55 0.58
CA ASP A 13 2.45 -4.74 -0.56
C ASP A 13 2.51 -3.27 -0.11
N VAL A 14 3.71 -2.81 0.26
CA VAL A 14 3.98 -1.41 0.60
C VAL A 14 4.17 -0.63 -0.69
N VAL A 15 3.18 0.18 -1.06
CA VAL A 15 3.31 1.09 -2.21
C VAL A 15 4.03 2.34 -1.71
N ALA A 16 5.36 2.34 -1.83
CA ALA A 16 6.19 3.50 -1.54
C ALA A 16 6.15 4.47 -2.73
N GLY A 17 5.49 5.62 -2.55
CA GLY A 17 5.70 6.80 -3.39
C GLY A 17 5.03 6.75 -4.78
N VAL A 18 3.72 6.97 -4.81
CA VAL A 18 3.08 7.54 -6.01
C VAL A 18 3.40 9.04 -6.02
N THR A 19 4.30 9.47 -6.92
CA THR A 19 4.60 10.89 -7.13
C THR A 19 3.45 11.53 -7.90
N VAL A 20 2.42 11.98 -7.17
CA VAL A 20 1.37 12.82 -7.75
C VAL A 20 1.55 14.23 -7.18
N ASN A 21 1.87 15.19 -8.06
CA ASN A 21 2.09 16.61 -7.76
C ASN A 21 0.77 17.34 -7.40
N ARG A 22 -0.05 16.76 -6.52
CA ARG A 22 -1.25 17.41 -6.00
C ARG A 22 -0.94 17.85 -4.58
N THR A 23 -0.97 19.17 -4.41
CA THR A 23 -0.81 19.89 -3.14
C THR A 23 -1.75 19.32 -2.08
N GLY A 24 -1.30 18.35 -1.29
CA GLY A 24 -2.05 17.75 -0.20
C GLY A 24 -1.90 18.59 1.07
N SER A 25 -2.99 18.71 1.83
CA SER A 25 -3.09 19.30 3.17
C SER A 25 -1.85 18.99 4.02
N GLY A 26 -1.33 19.99 4.74
CA GLY A 26 0.03 20.04 5.34
C GLY A 26 0.50 18.92 6.29
N ASP A 27 -0.18 17.79 6.39
CA ASP A 27 0.21 16.59 7.15
C ASP A 27 0.95 15.52 6.31
N GLY A 28 1.09 15.73 4.99
CA GLY A 28 1.80 14.80 4.10
C GLY A 28 1.06 13.49 3.81
N ASP A 29 -0.25 13.49 4.06
CA ASP A 29 -1.15 12.37 3.81
C ASP A 29 -1.59 12.32 2.34
N TYR A 30 -1.67 11.12 1.76
CA TYR A 30 -2.14 10.94 0.39
C TYR A 30 -3.65 11.18 0.30
N GLN A 31 -4.11 12.01 -0.63
CA GLN A 31 -5.54 12.24 -0.81
C GLN A 31 -6.16 11.08 -1.58
N LEU A 32 -6.59 10.05 -0.85
CA LEU A 32 -7.20 8.83 -1.38
C LEU A 32 -8.55 9.13 -2.05
N VAL A 33 -8.79 8.50 -3.21
CA VAL A 33 -10.09 8.51 -3.90
C VAL A 33 -10.57 7.05 -4.04
N GLN A 34 -11.86 6.80 -3.81
CA GLN A 34 -12.42 5.46 -4.06
C GLN A 34 -12.40 5.14 -5.55
N HIS A 35 -12.14 3.89 -5.92
CA HIS A 35 -11.96 3.41 -7.30
C HIS A 35 -10.73 3.99 -8.02
N GLU A 36 -9.83 4.68 -7.31
CA GLU A 36 -8.52 4.99 -7.89
C GLU A 36 -7.74 3.69 -8.12
N VAL A 37 -6.94 3.69 -9.18
CA VAL A 37 -6.00 2.61 -9.46
C VAL A 37 -4.62 3.00 -8.94
N LEU A 38 -4.15 2.28 -7.92
CA LEU A 38 -2.79 2.33 -7.40
C LEU A 38 -1.92 1.35 -8.17
N CYS A 39 -0.75 1.82 -8.63
CA CYS A 39 0.19 1.01 -9.38
C CYS A 39 1.46 0.76 -8.55
N SER A 40 1.91 -0.50 -8.55
CA SER A 40 3.26 -0.89 -8.18
C SER A 40 4.06 -1.22 -9.45
N LEU A 41 5.34 -1.56 -9.31
CA LEU A 41 6.22 -1.93 -10.44
C LEU A 41 5.67 -3.11 -11.28
N LYS A 42 4.88 -4.00 -10.69
CA LYS A 42 4.38 -5.22 -11.35
C LYS A 42 2.87 -5.43 -11.26
N ASN A 43 2.18 -4.70 -10.39
CA ASN A 43 0.78 -4.95 -10.06
C ASN A 43 -0.03 -3.66 -10.11
N SER A 44 -1.32 -3.79 -10.43
CA SER A 44 -2.30 -2.70 -10.34
C SER A 44 -3.36 -3.08 -9.31
N TYR A 45 -3.81 -2.10 -8.53
CA TYR A 45 -4.73 -2.30 -7.42
C TYR A 45 -5.82 -1.25 -7.46
N GLU A 46 -7.08 -1.65 -7.41
CA GLU A 46 -8.21 -0.72 -7.37
C GLU A 46 -8.65 -0.51 -5.91
N VAL A 47 -8.73 0.75 -5.48
CA VAL A 47 -9.16 1.12 -4.13
C VAL A 47 -10.65 0.87 -3.98
N LEU A 48 -11.02 0.00 -3.04
CA LEU A 48 -12.41 -0.32 -2.74
C LEU A 48 -12.93 0.49 -1.57
N GLU A 49 -12.17 0.50 -0.47
CA GLU A 49 -12.63 1.06 0.81
C GLU A 49 -11.44 1.52 1.66
N PHE A 50 -11.64 2.56 2.45
CA PHE A 50 -10.68 2.99 3.45
C PHE A 50 -10.80 2.14 4.72
N LEU A 51 -9.67 1.59 5.20
CA LEU A 51 -9.65 0.74 6.39
C LEU A 51 -9.18 1.48 7.65
N GLY A 52 -8.30 2.46 7.51
CA GLY A 52 -7.84 3.22 8.68
C GLY A 52 -6.64 4.13 8.42
N ARG A 53 -6.37 5.03 9.36
CA ARG A 53 -5.21 5.94 9.34
C ARG A 53 -4.50 5.86 10.69
N GLY A 54 -3.18 5.90 10.64
CA GLY A 54 -2.33 5.96 11.83
C GLY A 54 -1.09 6.83 11.58
N THR A 55 -0.15 6.78 12.52
CA THR A 55 1.11 7.57 12.46
C THR A 55 1.91 7.30 11.19
N PHE A 56 1.83 6.06 10.68
CA PHE A 56 2.57 5.61 9.50
C PHE A 56 1.96 6.03 8.17
N GLY A 57 0.69 6.42 8.16
CA GLY A 57 -0.06 6.69 6.93
C GLY A 57 -1.42 6.01 6.96
N GLN A 58 -1.90 5.63 5.79
CA GLN A 58 -3.24 5.10 5.58
C GLN A 58 -3.22 3.64 5.17
N VAL A 59 -4.29 2.93 5.47
CA VAL A 59 -4.52 1.54 5.05
C VAL A 59 -5.85 1.50 4.31
N VAL A 60 -5.84 0.84 3.16
CA VAL A 60 -6.99 0.72 2.27
C VAL A 60 -7.18 -0.72 1.83
N LYS A 61 -8.42 -1.08 1.57
CA LYS A 61 -8.81 -2.34 0.97
C LYS A 61 -8.78 -2.16 -0.54
N CYS A 62 -8.05 -3.02 -1.24
CA CYS A 62 -7.93 -2.95 -2.68
C CYS A 62 -8.20 -4.30 -3.35
N TRP A 63 -8.66 -4.23 -4.59
CA TRP A 63 -8.71 -5.37 -5.51
C TRP A 63 -7.41 -5.42 -6.33
N LYS A 64 -6.65 -6.51 -6.24
CA LYS A 64 -5.45 -6.73 -7.06
C LYS A 64 -5.81 -7.27 -8.43
N TRP A 65 -5.44 -6.52 -9.48
CA TRP A 65 -5.67 -6.93 -10.86
C TRP A 65 -4.74 -8.10 -11.24
N GLY A 66 -5.25 -9.02 -12.05
CA GLY A 66 -4.52 -10.22 -12.49
C GLY A 66 -4.66 -11.43 -11.57
N THR A 67 -4.66 -11.25 -10.24
CA THR A 67 -4.91 -12.35 -9.28
C THR A 67 -6.34 -12.37 -8.73
N ASN A 68 -7.07 -11.25 -8.86
CA ASN A 68 -8.43 -11.09 -8.36
C ASN A 68 -8.56 -11.26 -6.84
N GLU A 69 -7.49 -10.95 -6.12
CA GLU A 69 -7.44 -11.03 -4.65
C GLU A 69 -7.79 -9.69 -4.01
N VAL A 70 -8.46 -9.75 -2.86
CA VAL A 70 -8.72 -8.60 -2.01
C VAL A 70 -7.60 -8.49 -0.98
N VAL A 71 -6.87 -7.38 -1.01
CA VAL A 71 -5.68 -7.14 -0.16
C VAL A 71 -5.81 -5.84 0.62
N ALA A 72 -5.03 -5.71 1.69
CA ALA A 72 -4.86 -4.45 2.40
C ALA A 72 -3.54 -3.79 1.95
N ILE A 73 -3.61 -2.55 1.46
CA ILE A 73 -2.44 -1.77 1.04
C ILE A 73 -2.19 -0.66 2.05
N LYS A 74 -0.93 -0.53 2.46
CA LYS A 74 -0.48 0.55 3.34
C LYS A 74 0.19 1.64 2.52
N ILE A 75 -0.43 2.81 2.48
CA ILE A 75 0.08 4.01 1.82
C ILE A 75 0.86 4.80 2.88
N LEU A 76 2.18 4.81 2.74
CA LEU A 76 3.06 5.55 3.66
C LEU A 76 3.05 7.04 3.33
N LYS A 77 3.05 7.88 4.36
CA LYS A 77 3.21 9.33 4.19
C LYS A 77 4.56 9.64 3.54
N ASN A 78 4.62 10.72 2.76
CA ASN A 78 5.90 11.23 2.25
C ASN A 78 6.67 11.96 3.37
N HIS A 79 7.13 11.21 4.37
CA HIS A 79 7.92 11.72 5.48
C HIS A 79 9.38 11.25 5.33
N PRO A 80 10.38 12.14 5.50
CA PRO A 80 11.80 11.82 5.28
C PRO A 80 12.33 10.68 6.17
N SER A 81 11.64 10.37 7.27
CA SER A 81 11.98 9.22 8.13
C SER A 81 11.67 7.86 7.49
N TYR A 82 10.67 7.74 6.59
CA TYR A 82 10.34 6.48 5.91
C TYR A 82 11.26 6.22 4.72
N ALA A 83 11.72 7.26 4.03
CA ALA A 83 12.70 7.13 2.95
C ALA A 83 14.07 6.59 3.44
N ARG A 84 14.36 6.71 4.74
CA ARG A 84 15.62 6.25 5.35
C ARG A 84 15.56 4.81 5.89
N GLN A 85 14.37 4.21 5.99
CA GLN A 85 14.25 2.78 6.30
C GLN A 85 14.50 2.01 5.01
N GLY A 86 15.79 1.79 4.70
CA GLY A 86 16.20 0.81 3.68
C GLY A 86 15.65 -0.58 4.00
N PRO A 87 15.72 -1.54 3.05
CA PRO A 87 15.27 -2.90 3.31
C PRO A 87 15.93 -3.40 4.59
N THR A 88 15.11 -3.79 5.55
CA THR A 88 15.59 -4.47 6.75
C THR A 88 16.15 -5.82 6.28
N GLU A 89 17.42 -6.07 6.58
CA GLU A 89 18.16 -7.30 6.26
C GLU A 89 17.45 -8.58 6.72
#